data_AF-A0AAW2ZC72-F1
#
_entry.id   AF-A0AAW2ZC72-F1
#
_cell.length_a   1.000
_cell.length_b   1.000
_cell.length_c   1.000
_cell.angle_alpha   90.00
_cell.angle_beta   90.00
_cell.angle_gamma   90.00
#
_symmetry.space_group_name_H-M   'P 1'
#
loop_
_entity.id
_entity.type
_entity.pdbx_description
1 polymer ?
#
loop_
_entity_poly.entity_id
_entity_poly.type
_entity_poly.pdbx_seq_one_letter_code
_entity_poly.pdbx_strand_id
1 'polypeptide(L)'
;MGEDYLNLVDTKPSLRVVEGAKWITFMFSVGDFEQWKNIQSLFKQNKGICGATWVPGEIAFKCKTCEKDPTCAICSTCFTNGDHEGHEYSLITTSSGMCDCGDADSWCSEGFCKLHSGPSVDPTQHLPPVLKNNAILIFRAIVDVICEYVTVMNKYASNNEGYKTKDKKYQKNCITILNTIEEYCKQYPCLKRIACQVLAKPLGPEHTQTCALDLLLFRHSRSTPMVREALYSFYSSCLSDMEFKKIFSEYFTKHYKDFVLHN
;
A
#
# COMPACT_ATOMS: atom_id res chain seq x y z
N MET A 1 -41.82 -5.02 3.70
CA MET A 1 -40.37 -5.12 3.39
C MET A 1 -39.65 -3.85 3.86
N GLY A 2 -39.56 -3.62 5.18
CA GLY A 2 -39.03 -2.34 5.67
C GLY A 2 -38.49 -2.31 7.10
N GLU A 3 -38.58 -3.39 7.87
CA GLU A 3 -38.17 -3.39 9.29
C GLU A 3 -37.04 -4.38 9.62
N ASP A 4 -36.71 -5.33 8.72
CA ASP A 4 -35.67 -6.33 8.98
C ASP A 4 -34.23 -5.87 8.69
N TYR A 5 -34.03 -4.70 8.07
CA TYR A 5 -32.68 -4.17 7.79
C TYR A 5 -32.01 -3.53 9.01
N LEU A 6 -32.78 -3.05 9.99
CA LEU A 6 -32.24 -2.41 11.20
C LEU A 6 -31.78 -3.42 12.26
N ASN A 7 -32.27 -4.66 12.23
CA ASN A 7 -31.90 -5.72 13.18
C ASN A 7 -30.61 -6.48 12.80
N LEU A 8 -30.02 -6.19 11.63
CA LEU A 8 -28.73 -6.78 11.21
C LEU A 8 -27.50 -6.07 11.80
N VAL A 9 -27.70 -4.98 12.56
CA VAL A 9 -26.64 -4.15 13.15
C VAL A 9 -26.13 -4.69 14.50
N ASP A 10 -26.87 -5.60 15.16
CA ASP A 10 -26.60 -5.98 16.55
C ASP A 10 -25.96 -7.37 16.78
N THR A 11 -25.56 -8.09 15.72
CA THR A 11 -24.85 -9.38 15.87
C THR A 11 -23.38 -9.30 15.42
N LYS A 12 -22.48 -9.20 16.42
CA LYS A 12 -21.00 -9.33 16.38
C LYS A 12 -20.24 -8.66 15.21
N PRO A 13 -20.05 -7.32 15.25
CA PRO A 13 -19.18 -6.58 14.32
C PRO A 13 -17.70 -7.03 14.23
N SER A 14 -17.17 -7.79 15.20
CA SER A 14 -15.76 -8.24 15.18
C SER A 14 -15.53 -9.50 14.37
N LEU A 15 -16.52 -10.40 14.33
CA LEU A 15 -16.45 -11.58 13.45
C LEU A 15 -16.60 -11.16 12.00
N ARG A 16 -17.54 -10.26 11.70
CA ARG A 16 -17.73 -9.74 10.33
C ARG A 16 -16.55 -8.96 9.76
N VAL A 17 -15.70 -8.33 10.56
CA VAL A 17 -14.50 -7.63 10.06
C VAL A 17 -13.32 -8.59 9.85
N VAL A 18 -13.13 -9.57 10.74
CA VAL A 18 -12.09 -10.61 10.58
C VAL A 18 -12.45 -11.58 9.46
N GLU A 19 -13.72 -11.97 9.36
CA GLU A 19 -14.27 -12.65 8.20
C GLU A 19 -14.26 -11.71 6.99
N GLY A 20 -14.55 -10.41 7.17
CA GLY A 20 -14.53 -9.36 6.16
C GLY A 20 -13.19 -9.21 5.47
N ALA A 21 -12.09 -9.30 6.21
CA ALA A 21 -10.74 -9.35 5.66
C ALA A 21 -10.54 -10.60 4.77
N LYS A 22 -11.12 -11.75 5.15
CA LYS A 22 -11.16 -12.95 4.27
C LYS A 22 -12.09 -12.75 3.07
N TRP A 23 -13.15 -11.95 3.21
CA TRP A 23 -14.03 -11.57 2.11
C TRP A 23 -13.35 -10.62 1.12
N ILE A 24 -12.28 -9.89 1.48
CA ILE A 24 -11.53 -9.08 0.49
C ILE A 24 -11.01 -9.99 -0.64
N THR A 25 -10.44 -11.14 -0.30
CA THR A 25 -10.02 -12.17 -1.26
C THR A 25 -11.20 -12.64 -2.13
N PHE A 26 -12.35 -12.94 -1.52
CA PHE A 26 -13.57 -13.36 -2.22
C PHE A 26 -14.10 -12.29 -3.19
N MET A 27 -14.05 -11.02 -2.77
CA MET A 27 -14.53 -9.89 -3.57
C MET A 27 -13.66 -9.68 -4.81
N PHE A 28 -12.34 -9.82 -4.69
CA PHE A 28 -11.46 -9.82 -5.87
C PHE A 28 -11.74 -10.99 -6.80
N SER A 29 -12.13 -12.14 -6.25
CA SER A 29 -12.38 -13.35 -7.02
C SER A 29 -13.81 -13.46 -7.57
N VAL A 30 -14.57 -12.36 -7.55
CA VAL A 30 -15.98 -12.29 -8.02
C VAL A 30 -16.84 -13.39 -7.41
N GLY A 31 -16.53 -13.77 -6.18
CA GLY A 31 -17.22 -14.80 -5.44
C GLY A 31 -16.81 -16.24 -5.72
N ASP A 32 -15.73 -16.46 -6.45
CA ASP A 32 -15.18 -17.78 -6.73
C ASP A 32 -13.73 -17.89 -6.25
N PHE A 33 -13.50 -18.57 -5.12
CA PHE A 33 -12.16 -18.71 -4.55
C PHE A 33 -11.19 -19.48 -5.46
N GLU A 34 -11.66 -20.30 -6.40
CA GLU A 34 -10.77 -21.01 -7.33
C GLU A 34 -10.14 -20.04 -8.34
N GLN A 35 -10.87 -18.98 -8.71
CA GLN A 35 -10.36 -17.92 -9.58
C GLN A 35 -9.29 -17.06 -8.92
N TRP A 36 -9.24 -17.03 -7.58
CA TRP A 36 -8.26 -16.22 -6.84
C TRP A 36 -6.82 -16.54 -7.26
N LYS A 37 -6.47 -17.81 -7.47
CA LYS A 37 -5.10 -18.18 -7.89
C LYS A 37 -4.71 -17.54 -9.23
N ASN A 38 -5.64 -17.48 -10.17
CA ASN A 38 -5.43 -16.86 -11.48
C ASN A 38 -5.38 -15.34 -11.37
N ILE A 39 -6.22 -14.76 -10.52
CA ILE A 39 -6.27 -13.31 -10.29
C ILE A 39 -5.01 -12.81 -9.56
N GLN A 40 -4.49 -13.60 -8.62
CA GLN A 40 -3.22 -13.31 -7.92
C GLN A 40 -2.06 -13.20 -8.89
N SER A 41 -1.97 -14.07 -9.90
CA SER A 41 -0.87 -14.02 -10.86
C SER A 41 -0.94 -12.74 -11.71
N LEU A 42 -2.15 -12.31 -12.08
CA LEU A 42 -2.38 -11.03 -12.76
C LEU A 42 -1.97 -9.84 -11.89
N PHE A 43 -2.33 -9.84 -10.61
CA PHE A 43 -1.98 -8.74 -9.69
C PHE A 43 -0.50 -8.68 -9.29
N LYS A 44 0.21 -9.82 -9.38
CA LYS A 44 1.67 -9.91 -9.12
C LYS A 44 2.51 -9.39 -10.28
N GLN A 45 1.97 -9.32 -11.48
CA GLN A 45 2.69 -8.77 -12.61
C GLN A 45 3.01 -7.30 -12.34
N ASN A 46 4.30 -7.02 -12.34
CA ASN A 46 4.86 -5.70 -12.34
C ASN A 46 5.65 -5.56 -13.64
N LYS A 47 5.68 -4.36 -14.18
CA LYS A 47 6.65 -3.93 -15.20
C LYS A 47 7.32 -2.62 -14.79
N GLY A 48 7.03 -2.15 -13.58
CA GLY A 48 7.56 -0.95 -12.95
C GLY A 48 8.97 -1.13 -12.38
N ILE A 49 9.27 -0.36 -11.33
CA ILE A 49 10.43 -0.58 -10.45
C ILE A 49 10.14 -1.75 -9.50
N CYS A 50 11.15 -2.53 -9.15
CA CYS A 50 11.04 -3.64 -8.21
C CYS A 50 10.72 -3.16 -6.79
N GLY A 51 11.61 -2.37 -6.18
CA GLY A 51 11.43 -1.79 -4.85
C GLY A 51 11.23 -2.81 -3.72
N ALA A 52 11.58 -4.08 -3.93
CA ALA A 52 11.56 -5.09 -2.87
C ALA A 52 12.53 -4.70 -1.76
N THR A 53 12.02 -4.60 -0.52
CA THR A 53 12.80 -4.18 0.65
C THR A 53 13.53 -5.37 1.27
N TRP A 54 14.79 -5.17 1.67
CA TRP A 54 15.57 -6.22 2.31
C TRP A 54 15.45 -6.23 3.83
N VAL A 55 15.52 -7.43 4.41
CA VAL A 55 15.73 -7.61 5.86
C VAL A 55 17.22 -7.81 6.19
N PRO A 56 17.67 -7.55 7.43
CA PRO A 56 19.05 -7.78 7.82
C PRO A 56 19.49 -9.23 7.55
N GLY A 57 20.61 -9.39 6.86
CA GLY A 57 21.14 -10.72 6.49
C GLY A 57 20.68 -11.23 5.13
N GLU A 58 19.75 -10.55 4.46
CA GLU A 58 19.31 -10.93 3.12
C GLU A 58 20.40 -10.69 2.07
N ILE A 59 20.35 -11.47 0.99
CA ILE A 59 21.32 -11.42 -0.11
C ILE A 59 20.84 -10.47 -1.20
N ALA A 60 21.74 -9.58 -1.63
CA ALA A 60 21.56 -8.75 -2.81
C ALA A 60 22.78 -8.83 -3.74
N PHE A 61 22.62 -8.34 -4.96
CA PHE A 61 23.63 -8.36 -6.01
C PHE A 61 24.01 -6.94 -6.39
N LYS A 62 25.31 -6.68 -6.42
CA LYS A 62 25.89 -5.48 -7.02
C LYS A 62 26.49 -5.84 -8.36
N CYS A 63 26.28 -5.01 -9.37
CA CYS A 63 26.86 -5.19 -10.70
C CYS A 63 27.57 -3.90 -11.07
N LYS A 64 28.90 -3.93 -11.17
CA LYS A 64 29.74 -2.74 -11.44
C LYS A 64 29.47 -2.13 -12.82
N THR A 65 28.96 -2.95 -13.74
CA THR A 65 28.55 -2.51 -15.07
C THR A 65 27.19 -1.80 -15.04
N CYS A 66 26.27 -2.23 -14.18
CA CYS A 66 24.88 -1.73 -14.17
C CYS A 66 24.60 -0.67 -13.11
N GLU A 67 25.35 -0.65 -12.00
CA GLU A 67 25.17 0.31 -10.91
C GLU A 67 25.48 1.73 -11.38
N LYS A 68 24.59 2.68 -11.06
CA LYS A 68 24.85 4.11 -11.31
C LYS A 68 25.77 4.72 -10.26
N ASP A 69 25.70 4.19 -9.04
CA ASP A 69 26.61 4.53 -7.96
C ASP A 69 26.87 3.32 -7.03
N PRO A 70 27.89 3.38 -6.15
CA PRO A 70 28.24 2.25 -5.29
C PRO A 70 27.21 1.87 -4.22
N THR A 71 26.10 2.57 -4.08
CA THR A 71 25.02 2.20 -3.17
C THR A 71 23.98 1.29 -3.82
N CYS A 72 23.95 1.20 -5.17
CA CYS A 72 22.91 0.47 -5.87
C CYS A 72 23.07 -1.05 -5.77
N ALA A 73 21.95 -1.76 -5.62
CA ALA A 73 21.90 -3.21 -5.62
C ALA A 73 20.51 -3.74 -6.03
N ILE A 74 20.48 -4.97 -6.52
CA ILE A 74 19.23 -5.63 -6.90
C ILE A 74 19.04 -6.95 -6.15
N CYS A 75 17.78 -7.35 -5.92
CA CYS A 75 17.47 -8.61 -5.25
C CYS A 75 17.85 -9.83 -6.13
N SER A 76 17.99 -10.99 -5.49
CA SER A 76 18.32 -12.25 -6.17
C SER A 76 17.40 -12.55 -7.35
N THR A 77 16.09 -12.35 -7.18
CA THR A 77 15.11 -12.58 -8.25
C THR A 77 15.34 -11.67 -9.44
N CYS A 78 15.68 -10.40 -9.22
CA CYS A 78 15.94 -9.46 -10.31
C CYS A 78 17.24 -9.81 -11.04
N PHE A 79 18.31 -10.12 -10.30
CA PHE A 79 19.58 -10.52 -10.90
C PHE A 79 19.42 -11.77 -11.80
N THR A 80 18.75 -12.82 -11.32
CA THR A 80 18.53 -14.04 -12.10
C THR A 80 17.64 -13.84 -13.33
N ASN A 81 16.76 -12.84 -13.32
CA ASN A 81 15.86 -12.54 -14.44
C ASN A 81 16.36 -11.40 -15.35
N GLY A 82 17.51 -10.80 -15.04
CA GLY A 82 18.19 -9.78 -15.83
C GLY A 82 19.30 -10.37 -16.68
N ASP A 83 19.80 -9.56 -17.61
CA ASP A 83 20.99 -9.90 -18.38
C ASP A 83 22.22 -9.25 -17.73
N HIS A 84 23.10 -10.11 -17.23
CA HIS A 84 24.37 -9.72 -16.62
C HIS A 84 25.53 -10.55 -17.19
N GLU A 85 25.35 -11.14 -18.39
CA GLU A 85 26.38 -11.93 -19.03
C GLU A 85 27.61 -11.06 -19.35
N GLY A 86 28.79 -11.51 -18.92
CA GLY A 86 30.04 -10.76 -19.11
C GLY A 86 30.20 -9.52 -18.22
N HIS A 87 29.29 -9.26 -17.28
CA HIS A 87 29.41 -8.15 -16.33
C HIS A 87 30.23 -8.52 -15.09
N GLU A 88 30.87 -7.52 -14.48
CA GLU A 88 31.48 -7.68 -13.16
C GLU A 88 30.41 -7.50 -12.08
N TYR A 89 30.18 -8.52 -11.26
CA TYR A 89 29.21 -8.46 -10.17
C TYR A 89 29.73 -9.14 -8.90
N SER A 90 29.14 -8.76 -7.77
CA SER A 90 29.48 -9.28 -6.45
C SER A 90 28.23 -9.47 -5.60
N LEU A 91 28.27 -10.43 -4.70
CA LEU A 91 27.20 -10.72 -3.75
C LEU A 91 27.43 -9.94 -2.45
N ILE A 92 26.38 -9.32 -1.92
CA ILE A 92 26.42 -8.58 -0.66
C ILE A 92 25.36 -9.08 0.31
N THR A 93 25.62 -8.89 1.59
CA THR A 93 24.64 -9.07 2.66
C THR A 93 24.13 -7.70 3.08
N THR A 94 22.81 -7.52 3.08
CA THR A 94 22.18 -6.22 3.34
C THR A 94 21.81 -6.09 4.82
N SER A 95 21.98 -4.89 5.37
CA SER A 95 21.40 -4.52 6.67
C SER A 95 19.99 -3.95 6.52
N SER A 96 19.75 -3.19 5.45
CA SER A 96 18.47 -2.61 5.03
C SER A 96 18.61 -2.10 3.59
N GLY A 97 17.51 -1.69 2.96
CA GLY A 97 17.50 -1.09 1.62
C GLY A 97 16.40 -1.65 0.74
N MET A 98 16.42 -1.31 -0.55
CA MET A 98 15.48 -1.81 -1.53
C MET A 98 16.13 -2.09 -2.88
N CYS A 99 15.55 -3.02 -3.63
CA CYS A 99 16.00 -3.39 -4.97
C CYS A 99 15.79 -2.26 -5.98
N ASP A 100 16.87 -1.89 -6.67
CA ASP A 100 16.90 -0.79 -7.67
C ASP A 100 16.50 -1.22 -9.09
N CYS A 101 16.16 -2.50 -9.30
CA CYS A 101 15.84 -3.00 -10.62
C CYS A 101 14.61 -2.29 -11.21
N GLY A 102 14.74 -1.79 -12.44
CA GLY A 102 13.71 -1.00 -13.11
C GLY A 102 13.79 0.50 -12.81
N ASP A 103 14.66 0.96 -11.92
CA ASP A 103 14.91 2.40 -11.71
C ASP A 103 16.08 2.84 -12.57
N ALA A 104 15.82 3.64 -13.61
CA ALA A 104 16.84 4.07 -14.57
C ALA A 104 17.84 5.08 -13.96
N ASP A 105 17.48 5.72 -12.85
CA ASP A 105 18.35 6.65 -12.13
C ASP A 105 19.36 5.91 -11.24
N SER A 106 19.09 4.65 -10.88
CA SER A 106 19.95 3.83 -9.99
C SER A 106 20.56 2.60 -10.69
N TRP A 107 19.93 2.09 -11.74
CA TRP A 107 20.36 0.88 -12.45
C TRP A 107 20.21 1.05 -13.95
N CYS A 108 21.20 0.62 -14.75
CA CYS A 108 21.09 0.74 -16.21
C CYS A 108 19.95 -0.11 -16.77
N SER A 109 19.30 0.38 -17.83
CA SER A 109 18.16 -0.26 -18.47
C SER A 109 18.49 -1.62 -19.07
N GLU A 110 19.73 -1.82 -19.51
CA GLU A 110 20.22 -3.08 -20.08
C GLU A 110 20.30 -4.18 -19.01
N GLY A 111 20.55 -3.79 -17.75
CA GLY A 111 20.59 -4.68 -16.60
C GLY A 111 19.24 -4.88 -15.92
N PHE A 112 18.15 -4.36 -16.49
CA PHE A 112 16.80 -4.59 -15.97
C PHE A 112 16.39 -6.04 -16.16
N CYS A 113 15.64 -6.56 -15.20
CA CYS A 113 15.07 -7.89 -15.32
C CYS A 113 13.83 -7.89 -16.21
N LYS A 114 13.47 -9.05 -16.77
CA LYS A 114 12.27 -9.18 -17.62
C LYS A 114 10.96 -8.79 -16.92
N LEU A 115 10.96 -8.69 -15.59
CA LEU A 115 9.81 -8.30 -14.76
C LEU A 115 9.78 -6.80 -14.42
N HIS A 116 10.83 -6.02 -14.68
CA HIS A 116 10.88 -4.61 -14.29
C HIS A 116 11.45 -3.80 -15.44
N SER A 117 10.73 -2.77 -15.88
CA SER A 117 11.02 -2.09 -17.15
C SER A 117 10.91 -0.57 -17.05
N GLY A 118 10.79 -0.01 -15.84
CA GLY A 118 10.78 1.44 -15.65
C GLY A 118 9.58 1.97 -14.88
N PRO A 119 9.70 3.11 -14.18
CA PRO A 119 8.60 3.77 -13.48
C PRO A 119 7.44 4.23 -14.38
N SER A 120 7.65 4.31 -15.69
CA SER A 120 6.64 4.75 -16.66
C SER A 120 5.57 3.72 -16.97
N VAL A 121 5.73 2.48 -16.52
CA VAL A 121 4.78 1.40 -16.81
C VAL A 121 3.78 1.24 -15.68
N ASP A 122 2.53 1.67 -15.91
CA ASP A 122 1.43 1.43 -14.98
C ASP A 122 1.25 -0.09 -14.80
N PRO A 123 1.50 -0.65 -13.60
CA PRO A 123 1.39 -2.09 -13.37
C PRO A 123 -0.04 -2.60 -13.56
N THR A 124 -1.05 -1.73 -13.65
CA THR A 124 -2.44 -2.13 -13.86
C THR A 124 -2.84 -2.20 -15.34
N GLN A 125 -1.95 -1.86 -16.27
CA GLN A 125 -2.27 -1.74 -17.69
C GLN A 125 -2.75 -3.04 -18.34
N HIS A 126 -2.24 -4.19 -17.88
CA HIS A 126 -2.58 -5.52 -18.42
C HIS A 126 -3.82 -6.12 -17.76
N LEU A 127 -4.36 -5.49 -16.73
CA LEU A 127 -5.53 -6.02 -16.02
C LEU A 127 -6.78 -5.91 -16.90
N PRO A 128 -7.62 -6.96 -16.95
CA PRO A 128 -8.94 -6.86 -17.56
C PRO A 128 -9.72 -5.67 -16.96
N PRO A 129 -10.42 -4.84 -17.76
CA PRO A 129 -11.10 -3.64 -17.27
C PRO A 129 -12.06 -3.91 -16.10
N VAL A 130 -12.81 -5.01 -16.16
CA VAL A 130 -13.73 -5.43 -15.10
C VAL A 130 -12.98 -5.71 -13.79
N LEU A 131 -11.85 -6.41 -13.86
CA LEU A 131 -11.03 -6.73 -12.69
C LEU A 131 -10.42 -5.46 -12.07
N LYS A 132 -9.87 -4.57 -12.92
CA LYS A 132 -9.32 -3.28 -12.47
C LYS A 132 -10.39 -2.43 -11.80
N ASN A 133 -11.57 -2.30 -12.40
CA ASN A 133 -12.68 -1.53 -11.84
C ASN A 133 -13.19 -2.11 -10.52
N ASN A 134 -13.35 -3.44 -10.43
CA ASN A 134 -13.74 -4.10 -9.19
C ASN A 134 -12.71 -3.84 -8.08
N ALA A 135 -11.42 -3.96 -8.40
CA ALA A 135 -10.37 -3.70 -7.43
C ALA A 135 -10.38 -2.23 -6.95
N ILE A 136 -10.59 -1.26 -7.85
CA ILE A 136 -10.76 0.15 -7.48
C ILE A 136 -11.94 0.35 -6.53
N LEU A 137 -13.10 -0.25 -6.83
CA LEU A 137 -14.30 -0.14 -5.99
C LEU A 137 -14.09 -0.77 -4.60
N ILE A 138 -13.45 -1.94 -4.54
CA ILE A 138 -13.12 -2.62 -3.29
C ILE A 138 -12.18 -1.74 -2.45
N PHE A 139 -11.08 -1.25 -3.03
CA PHE A 139 -10.14 -0.39 -2.31
C PHE A 139 -10.79 0.92 -1.85
N ARG A 140 -11.66 1.52 -2.67
CA ARG A 140 -12.42 2.71 -2.29
C ARG A 140 -13.30 2.44 -1.06
N ALA A 141 -14.08 1.37 -1.09
CA ALA A 141 -14.93 1.00 0.04
C ALA A 141 -14.11 0.73 1.32
N ILE A 142 -12.94 0.08 1.19
CA ILE A 142 -12.05 -0.16 2.33
C ILE A 142 -11.49 1.14 2.89
N VAL A 143 -11.00 2.04 2.03
CA VAL A 143 -10.45 3.34 2.43
C VAL A 143 -11.53 4.21 3.09
N ASP A 144 -12.76 4.20 2.56
CA ASP A 144 -13.90 4.92 3.16
C ASP A 144 -14.19 4.39 4.58
N VAL A 145 -14.19 3.06 4.76
CA VAL A 145 -14.35 2.42 6.08
C VAL A 145 -13.22 2.79 7.04
N ILE A 146 -11.95 2.83 6.58
CA ILE A 146 -10.82 3.28 7.41
C ILE A 146 -11.00 4.75 7.82
N CYS A 147 -11.39 5.62 6.89
CA CYS A 147 -11.66 7.03 7.17
C CYS A 147 -12.76 7.19 8.22
N GLU A 148 -13.83 6.39 8.14
CA GLU A 148 -14.91 6.37 9.12
C GLU A 148 -14.42 5.91 10.49
N TYR A 149 -13.70 4.77 10.57
CA TYR A 149 -13.12 4.26 11.81
C TYR A 149 -12.27 5.32 12.51
N VAL A 150 -11.32 5.92 11.77
CA VAL A 150 -10.42 6.96 12.29
C VAL A 150 -11.21 8.21 12.72
N THR A 151 -12.24 8.59 11.96
CA THR A 151 -13.11 9.74 12.30
C THR A 151 -13.88 9.53 13.59
N VAL A 152 -14.48 8.34 13.77
CA VAL A 152 -15.23 7.98 14.97
C VAL A 152 -14.31 7.92 16.20
N MET A 153 -13.15 7.26 16.08
CA MET A 153 -12.17 7.18 17.17
C MET A 153 -11.69 8.57 17.62
N ASN A 154 -11.40 9.47 16.67
CA ASN A 154 -10.94 10.83 17.01
C ASN A 154 -12.05 11.68 17.67
N LYS A 155 -13.33 11.43 17.40
CA LYS A 155 -14.45 12.10 18.10
C LYS A 155 -14.50 11.69 19.57
N TYR A 156 -14.41 10.38 19.86
CA TYR A 156 -14.38 9.90 21.25
C TYR A 156 -13.19 10.44 22.04
N ALA A 157 -12.00 10.45 21.43
CA ALA A 157 -10.80 11.01 22.04
C ALA A 157 -10.94 12.51 22.37
N SER A 158 -11.67 13.28 21.54
CA SER A 158 -11.86 14.72 21.77
C SER A 158 -12.90 15.04 22.86
N ASN A 159 -13.84 14.12 23.12
CA ASN A 159 -14.94 14.34 24.07
C ASN A 159 -14.60 13.91 25.52
N ASN A 160 -13.34 13.52 25.82
CA ASN A 160 -12.94 12.95 27.12
C ASN A 160 -13.82 11.78 27.61
N GLU A 161 -14.57 11.15 26.72
CA GLU A 161 -15.23 9.89 27.00
C GLU A 161 -14.14 8.81 27.05
N GLY A 162 -13.60 8.55 28.24
CA GLY A 162 -12.48 7.64 28.46
C GLY A 162 -12.62 6.31 27.70
N TYR A 163 -11.47 5.76 27.27
CA TYR A 163 -11.34 4.58 26.39
C TYR A 163 -12.27 3.41 26.77
N LYS A 164 -13.41 3.25 26.09
CA LYS A 164 -14.41 2.21 26.38
C LYS A 164 -14.04 0.87 25.71
N THR A 165 -14.64 -0.23 26.17
CA THR A 165 -14.48 -1.57 25.56
C THR A 165 -14.87 -1.61 24.07
N LYS A 166 -15.85 -0.78 23.66
CA LYS A 166 -16.22 -0.61 22.26
C LYS A 166 -15.07 0.01 21.46
N ASP A 167 -14.38 1.02 21.98
CA ASP A 167 -13.26 1.70 21.29
C ASP A 167 -12.09 0.76 21.01
N LYS A 168 -11.77 -0.15 21.96
CA LYS A 168 -10.76 -1.21 21.74
C LYS A 168 -11.10 -2.11 20.56
N LYS A 169 -12.39 -2.37 20.32
CA LYS A 169 -12.87 -3.18 19.20
C LYS A 169 -12.78 -2.42 17.86
N TYR A 170 -13.19 -1.15 17.82
CA TYR A 170 -13.05 -0.29 16.64
C TYR A 170 -11.57 -0.16 16.23
N GLN A 171 -10.69 0.08 17.20
CA GLN A 171 -9.26 0.13 16.99
C GLN A 171 -8.70 -1.17 16.42
N LYS A 172 -9.02 -2.32 17.04
CA LYS A 172 -8.56 -3.62 16.56
C LYS A 172 -9.03 -3.89 15.13
N ASN A 173 -10.29 -3.57 14.82
CA ASN A 173 -10.84 -3.73 13.49
C ASN A 173 -10.11 -2.86 12.46
N CYS A 174 -9.90 -1.58 12.75
CA CYS A 174 -9.18 -0.64 11.88
C CYS A 174 -7.74 -1.12 11.61
N ILE A 175 -7.00 -1.53 12.65
CA ILE A 175 -5.64 -2.06 12.51
C ILE A 175 -5.63 -3.34 11.66
N THR A 176 -6.60 -4.23 11.86
CA THR A 176 -6.70 -5.48 11.07
C THR A 176 -6.88 -5.19 9.58
N ILE A 177 -7.75 -4.22 9.25
CA ILE A 177 -7.99 -3.82 7.86
C ILE A 177 -6.72 -3.18 7.28
N LEU A 178 -6.09 -2.26 8.01
CA LEU A 178 -4.84 -1.60 7.58
C LEU A 178 -3.73 -2.60 7.30
N ASN A 179 -3.48 -3.54 8.21
CA ASN A 179 -2.44 -4.56 8.02
C ASN A 179 -2.77 -5.48 6.84
N THR A 180 -4.06 -5.77 6.60
CA THR A 180 -4.49 -6.59 5.46
C THR A 180 -4.22 -5.89 4.13
N ILE A 181 -4.58 -4.61 4.00
CA ILE A 181 -4.32 -3.87 2.76
C ILE A 181 -2.84 -3.56 2.55
N GLU A 182 -2.10 -3.34 3.64
CA GLU A 182 -0.65 -3.20 3.59
C GLU A 182 -0.01 -4.47 3.03
N GLU A 183 -0.41 -5.63 3.52
CA GLU A 183 0.09 -6.92 3.02
C GLU A 183 -0.24 -7.11 1.54
N TYR A 184 -1.45 -6.74 1.10
CA TYR A 184 -1.79 -6.75 -0.33
C TYR A 184 -0.92 -5.77 -1.13
N CYS A 185 -0.65 -4.56 -0.63
CA CYS A 185 0.19 -3.59 -1.33
C CYS A 185 1.64 -4.07 -1.43
N LYS A 186 2.16 -4.77 -0.41
CA LYS A 186 3.50 -5.37 -0.44
C LYS A 186 3.60 -6.52 -1.44
N GLN A 187 2.57 -7.38 -1.49
CA GLN A 187 2.57 -8.57 -2.34
C GLN A 187 2.20 -8.31 -3.81
N TYR A 188 1.33 -7.34 -4.08
CA TYR A 188 0.69 -7.16 -5.38
C TYR A 188 0.86 -5.73 -5.91
N PRO A 189 1.82 -5.49 -6.83
CA PRO A 189 2.10 -4.16 -7.37
C PRO A 189 0.90 -3.48 -8.04
N CYS A 190 0.03 -4.26 -8.70
CA CYS A 190 -1.24 -3.77 -9.21
C CYS A 190 -2.13 -3.18 -8.12
N LEU A 191 -2.27 -3.87 -6.99
CA LEU A 191 -3.12 -3.44 -5.89
C LEU A 191 -2.50 -2.25 -5.14
N LYS A 192 -1.17 -2.21 -5.02
CA LYS A 192 -0.45 -1.01 -4.52
C LYS A 192 -0.78 0.22 -5.35
N ARG A 193 -0.67 0.12 -6.69
CA ARG A 193 -0.99 1.21 -7.61
C ARG A 193 -2.44 1.67 -7.47
N ILE A 194 -3.38 0.73 -7.35
CA ILE A 194 -4.80 1.04 -7.13
C ILE A 194 -5.00 1.72 -5.78
N ALA A 195 -4.38 1.23 -4.70
CA ALA A 195 -4.46 1.84 -3.38
C ALA A 195 -3.94 3.29 -3.40
N CYS A 196 -2.80 3.51 -4.04
CA CYS A 196 -2.20 4.83 -4.25
C CYS A 196 -3.16 5.78 -4.98
N GLN A 197 -3.74 5.33 -6.08
CA GLN A 197 -4.73 6.10 -6.86
C GLN A 197 -5.97 6.43 -6.02
N VAL A 198 -6.51 5.46 -5.28
CA VAL A 198 -7.70 5.65 -4.44
C VAL A 198 -7.42 6.65 -3.31
N LEU A 199 -6.27 6.54 -2.63
CA LEU A 199 -5.88 7.45 -1.56
C LEU A 199 -5.70 8.89 -2.04
N ALA A 200 -5.06 9.05 -3.19
CA ALA A 200 -4.72 10.36 -3.76
C ALA A 200 -5.87 11.03 -4.50
N LYS A 201 -6.90 10.27 -4.92
CA LYS A 201 -8.01 10.80 -5.71
C LYS A 201 -8.80 11.86 -4.93
N PRO A 202 -9.04 13.05 -5.51
CA PRO A 202 -9.89 14.08 -4.90
C PRO A 202 -11.30 13.58 -4.61
N LEU A 203 -11.81 13.92 -3.43
CA LEU A 203 -13.18 13.70 -2.98
C LEU A 203 -14.02 14.93 -3.36
N GLY A 204 -14.70 14.88 -4.50
CA GLY A 204 -15.61 15.95 -4.97
C GLY A 204 -15.22 16.56 -6.32
N PRO A 205 -15.97 17.57 -6.80
CA PRO A 205 -15.63 18.28 -8.04
C PRO A 205 -14.26 18.96 -7.95
N GLU A 206 -13.65 19.29 -9.09
CA GLU A 206 -12.25 19.71 -9.27
C GLU A 206 -11.73 20.82 -8.31
N HIS A 207 -12.60 21.52 -7.60
CA HIS A 207 -12.27 22.60 -6.66
C HIS A 207 -12.11 22.18 -5.19
N THR A 208 -12.50 20.96 -4.79
CA THR A 208 -12.26 20.46 -3.42
C THR A 208 -10.94 19.70 -3.37
N GLN A 209 -9.88 20.36 -2.89
CA GLN A 209 -8.50 19.81 -2.74
C GLN A 209 -8.38 18.79 -1.59
N THR A 210 -9.42 18.01 -1.29
CA THR A 210 -9.39 17.03 -0.20
C THR A 210 -9.49 15.64 -0.79
N CYS A 211 -8.54 14.77 -0.47
CA CYS A 211 -8.58 13.36 -0.80
C CYS A 211 -8.61 12.51 0.49
N ALA A 212 -8.75 11.18 0.35
CA ALA A 212 -8.69 10.30 1.50
C ALA A 212 -7.36 10.40 2.25
N LEU A 213 -6.25 10.58 1.52
CA LEU A 213 -4.93 10.79 2.12
C LEU A 213 -4.88 12.07 2.99
N ASP A 214 -5.43 13.19 2.52
CA ASP A 214 -5.51 14.45 3.27
C ASP A 214 -6.26 14.25 4.60
N LEU A 215 -7.41 13.55 4.54
CA LEU A 215 -8.21 13.23 5.72
C LEU A 215 -7.44 12.35 6.69
N LEU A 216 -6.83 11.26 6.22
CA LEU A 216 -6.16 10.31 7.09
C LEU A 216 -4.90 10.92 7.73
N LEU A 217 -4.13 11.73 7.01
CA LEU A 217 -2.96 12.45 7.56
C LEU A 217 -3.37 13.49 8.60
N PHE A 218 -4.41 14.29 8.31
CA PHE A 218 -4.96 15.25 9.29
C PHE A 218 -5.39 14.56 10.59
N ARG A 219 -5.95 13.36 10.48
CA ARG A 219 -6.50 12.60 11.60
C ARG A 219 -5.47 11.74 12.32
N HIS A 220 -4.38 11.36 11.64
CA HIS A 220 -3.31 10.51 12.18
C HIS A 220 -2.75 11.07 13.49
N SER A 221 -2.42 12.36 13.55
CA SER A 221 -1.89 13.02 14.76
C SER A 221 -2.78 12.86 16.00
N ARG A 222 -4.09 12.71 15.80
CA ARG A 222 -5.12 12.59 16.86
C ARG A 222 -5.52 11.14 17.14
N SER A 223 -5.05 10.19 16.35
CA SER A 223 -5.29 8.76 16.54
C SER A 223 -4.36 8.18 17.61
N THR A 224 -4.70 6.99 18.12
CA THR A 224 -3.90 6.32 19.14
C THR A 224 -2.58 5.79 18.58
N PRO A 225 -1.54 5.59 19.43
CA PRO A 225 -0.23 5.13 18.96
C PRO A 225 -0.28 3.92 18.04
N MET A 226 -1.08 2.90 18.37
CA MET A 226 -1.17 1.68 17.56
C MET A 226 -1.84 1.92 16.18
N VAL A 227 -2.84 2.81 16.10
CA VAL A 227 -3.48 3.14 14.82
C VAL A 227 -2.54 3.98 13.96
N ARG A 228 -1.80 4.90 14.59
CA ARG A 228 -0.77 5.70 13.91
C ARG A 228 0.32 4.84 13.31
N GLU A 229 0.78 3.84 14.04
CA GLU A 229 1.78 2.87 13.59
C GLU A 229 1.26 2.06 12.39
N ALA A 230 0.03 1.53 12.46
CA ALA A 230 -0.58 0.81 11.35
C ALA A 230 -0.79 1.69 10.09
N LEU A 231 -1.24 2.94 10.26
CA LEU A 231 -1.36 3.89 9.16
C LEU A 231 0.00 4.21 8.53
N TYR A 232 1.03 4.43 9.36
CA TYR A 232 2.38 4.69 8.88
C TYR A 232 2.94 3.49 8.08
N SER A 233 2.75 2.27 8.59
CA SER A 233 3.17 1.04 7.90
C SER A 233 2.47 0.89 6.53
N PHE A 234 1.16 1.17 6.49
CA PHE A 234 0.41 1.20 5.25
C PHE A 234 0.93 2.27 4.27
N TYR A 235 1.16 3.51 4.71
CA TYR A 235 1.73 4.55 3.86
C TYR A 235 3.11 4.17 3.33
N SER A 236 3.96 3.63 4.20
CA SER A 236 5.31 3.17 3.83
C SER A 236 5.26 2.16 2.69
N SER A 237 4.31 1.22 2.72
CA SER A 237 4.11 0.26 1.60
C SER A 237 3.76 0.93 0.26
N CYS A 238 3.18 2.14 0.29
CA CYS A 238 2.77 2.91 -0.87
C CYS A 238 3.84 3.90 -1.36
N LEU A 239 4.83 4.28 -0.55
CA LEU A 239 5.85 5.30 -0.90
C LEU A 239 6.80 4.91 -2.05
N SER A 240 6.75 3.64 -2.48
CA SER A 240 7.43 3.17 -3.69
C SER A 240 6.72 3.57 -5.00
N ASP A 241 5.46 4.00 -4.94
CA ASP A 241 4.77 4.63 -6.07
C ASP A 241 5.15 6.12 -6.10
N MET A 242 5.83 6.54 -7.18
CA MET A 242 6.40 7.88 -7.28
C MET A 242 5.35 9.00 -7.36
N GLU A 243 4.21 8.73 -8.00
CA GLU A 243 3.12 9.69 -8.07
C GLU A 243 2.47 9.88 -6.70
N PHE A 244 2.23 8.77 -5.99
CA PHE A 244 1.75 8.79 -4.62
C PHE A 244 2.74 9.49 -3.68
N LYS A 245 4.04 9.19 -3.78
CA LYS A 245 5.08 9.78 -2.94
C LYS A 245 5.06 11.30 -3.01
N LYS A 246 4.91 11.87 -4.21
CA LYS A 246 4.80 13.32 -4.40
C LYS A 246 3.58 13.90 -3.66
N ILE A 247 2.40 13.31 -3.89
CA ILE A 247 1.14 13.74 -3.28
C ILE A 247 1.19 13.57 -1.74
N PHE A 248 1.79 12.47 -1.27
CA PHE A 248 2.01 12.22 0.15
C PHE A 248 2.87 13.30 0.78
N SER A 249 4.00 13.66 0.17
CA SER A 249 4.88 14.72 0.67
C SER A 249 4.15 16.05 0.81
N GLU A 250 3.33 16.43 -0.19
CA GLU A 250 2.54 17.67 -0.16
C GLU A 250 1.58 17.72 1.06
N TYR A 251 0.79 16.66 1.27
CA TYR A 251 -0.15 16.62 2.41
C TYR A 251 0.53 16.35 3.75
N PHE A 252 1.64 15.61 3.77
CA PHE A 252 2.41 15.38 4.98
C PHE A 252 2.96 16.70 5.52
N THR A 253 3.61 17.51 4.67
CA THR A 253 4.10 18.84 5.06
C THR A 253 2.97 19.79 5.47
N LYS A 254 1.78 19.66 4.87
CA LYS A 254 0.59 20.45 5.27
C LYS A 254 0.18 20.21 6.72
N HIS A 255 0.21 18.97 7.20
CA HIS A 255 -0.32 18.58 8.52
C HIS A 255 0.75 18.41 9.62
N TYR A 256 2.01 18.21 9.24
CA TYR A 256 3.13 17.98 10.18
C TYR A 256 4.12 19.15 10.21
N LYS A 257 3.64 20.39 10.02
CA LYS A 257 4.48 21.60 9.96
C LYS A 257 5.44 21.76 11.15
N ASP A 258 4.99 21.37 12.35
CA ASP A 258 5.79 21.46 13.58
C ASP A 258 6.95 20.47 13.62
N PHE A 259 6.93 19.41 12.80
CA PHE A 259 8.00 18.41 12.72
C PHE A 259 9.17 18.85 11.82
N VAL A 260 8.93 19.79 10.90
CA VAL A 260 9.90 20.26 9.90
C VAL A 260 10.66 21.51 10.40
N LEU A 261 10.10 22.27 11.34
CA LEU A 261 10.68 23.52 11.84
C LEU A 261 11.54 23.36 13.11
N HIS A 262 11.65 22.15 13.65
CA HIS A 262 12.37 21.87 14.89
C HIS A 262 13.50 20.82 14.77
N ASN A 263 13.90 20.47 13.54
CA ASN A 263 15.12 19.70 13.26
C ASN A 263 16.04 20.49 12.33
#